data_AF-A0A843H673-F1
#
_entry.id   AF-A0A843H673-F1
#
_cell.length_a   1.000
_cell.length_b   1.000
_cell.length_c   1.000
_cell.angle_alpha   90.00
_cell.angle_beta   90.00
_cell.angle_gamma   90.00
#
_symmetry.space_group_name_H-M   'P 1'
#
loop_
_entity.id
_entity.type
_entity.pdbx_description
1 polymer ?
#
loop_
_entity_poly.entity_id
_entity_poly.type
_entity_poly.pdbx_seq_one_letter_code
_entity_poly.pdbx_strand_id
1 'polypeptide(L)'
;MRAGQQMVDDHGNQVALFPLEYLYISQGENGSYSHQGILAIDFLGWGQNGRRLLCPYYAPCDCKVVYHASYYNVWESLAPVVTPNGLQYITFEVAHDDNPPPLGTTANQGDLIGHTGTNGHVTGDHLHLNSAIGHYQGFYTVSTGKRQLVNSSHIYNTFYVNDTKIKRGYGYTWKLFNGGNVPTYRKYNFKWVLYANKIRSRNV
;
A
#
# COMPACT_ATOMS: atom_id res chain seq x y z
N MET A 1 -5.48 5.09 -2.10
CA MET A 1 -5.53 5.20 -3.57
C MET A 1 -6.59 4.28 -4.15
N ARG A 2 -7.03 4.49 -5.38
CA ARG A 2 -7.91 3.55 -6.11
C ARG A 2 -7.11 2.71 -7.12
N ALA A 3 -7.76 1.67 -7.65
CA ALA A 3 -7.18 0.81 -8.69
C ALA A 3 -6.67 1.63 -9.89
N GLY A 4 -5.44 1.32 -10.33
CA GLY A 4 -4.80 1.95 -11.47
C GLY A 4 -4.43 3.42 -11.26
N GLN A 5 -4.57 3.98 -10.05
CA GLN A 5 -4.24 5.38 -9.79
C GLN A 5 -2.74 5.64 -9.98
N GLN A 6 -2.42 6.68 -10.75
CA GLN A 6 -1.07 7.17 -10.97
C GLN A 6 -1.00 8.66 -10.64
N MET A 7 0.07 9.10 -10.02
CA MET A 7 0.28 10.50 -9.66
C MET A 7 1.77 10.85 -9.70
N VAL A 8 2.09 11.98 -10.34
CA VAL A 8 3.45 12.50 -10.45
C VAL A 8 3.50 14.00 -10.09
N ASP A 9 4.64 14.46 -9.60
CA ASP A 9 4.92 15.88 -9.44
C ASP A 9 5.18 16.58 -10.80
N ASP A 10 5.45 17.89 -10.76
CA ASP A 10 5.76 18.69 -11.96
C ASP A 10 7.08 18.29 -12.64
N HIS A 11 7.91 17.48 -11.97
CA HIS A 11 9.17 16.96 -12.48
C HIS A 11 9.04 15.53 -13.03
N GLY A 12 7.84 14.93 -12.96
CA GLY A 12 7.59 13.57 -13.41
C GLY A 12 7.96 12.48 -12.40
N ASN A 13 8.32 12.83 -11.16
CA ASN A 13 8.57 11.86 -10.09
C ASN A 13 7.24 11.33 -9.55
N GLN A 14 7.13 10.02 -9.35
CA GLN A 14 5.94 9.44 -8.74
C GLN A 14 5.74 9.92 -7.31
N VAL A 15 4.50 10.23 -6.97
CA VAL A 15 4.07 10.59 -5.61
C VAL A 15 3.73 9.30 -4.87
N ALA A 16 4.31 9.04 -3.71
CA ALA A 16 3.99 7.85 -2.93
C ALA A 16 2.56 7.93 -2.37
N LEU A 17 1.66 7.07 -2.85
CA LEU A 17 0.24 7.09 -2.47
C LEU A 17 -0.10 6.01 -1.44
N PHE A 18 -1.01 6.31 -0.51
CA PHE A 18 -1.49 5.32 0.45
C PHE A 18 -2.21 4.16 -0.27
N PRO A 19 -1.90 2.89 0.02
CA PRO A 19 -2.23 1.76 -0.86
C PRO A 19 -3.71 1.32 -0.85
N LEU A 20 -4.51 1.70 0.15
CA LEU A 20 -5.94 1.35 0.25
C LEU A 20 -6.86 2.51 -0.20
N GLU A 21 -8.05 2.21 -0.73
CA GLU A 21 -9.04 3.25 -1.08
C GLU A 21 -9.63 3.91 0.18
N TYR A 22 -9.80 3.14 1.24
CA TYR A 22 -10.35 3.60 2.50
C TYR A 22 -9.31 3.43 3.60
N LEU A 23 -9.13 4.47 4.40
CA LEU A 23 -8.24 4.43 5.55
C LEU A 23 -9.09 4.20 6.80
N TYR A 24 -9.01 2.97 7.32
CA TYR A 24 -9.66 2.57 8.56
C TYR A 24 -8.66 1.84 9.45
N ILE A 25 -8.19 2.50 10.51
CA ILE A 25 -7.22 1.92 11.45
C ILE A 25 -7.95 1.07 12.51
N SER A 26 -7.49 -0.16 12.71
CA SER A 26 -7.87 -1.01 13.86
C SER A 26 -6.88 -0.90 15.02
N GLN A 27 -5.58 -0.79 14.70
CA GLN A 27 -4.51 -0.62 15.68
C GLN A 27 -3.45 0.33 15.11
N GLY A 28 -3.16 1.40 15.85
CA GLY A 28 -2.17 2.40 15.46
C GLY A 28 -0.75 2.08 15.90
N GLU A 29 0.14 3.04 15.68
CA GLU A 29 1.50 3.05 16.22
C GLU A 29 1.47 2.95 17.75
N ASN A 30 2.42 2.25 18.35
CA ASN A 30 2.48 2.00 19.80
C ASN A 30 1.22 1.35 20.39
N GLY A 31 0.41 0.66 19.58
CA GLY A 31 -0.76 -0.08 20.01
C GLY A 31 -0.45 -1.13 21.08
N SER A 32 -1.28 -1.21 22.11
CA SER A 32 -1.05 -2.04 23.30
C SER A 32 -1.28 -3.54 23.09
N TYR A 33 -1.79 -3.97 21.93
CA TYR A 33 -1.99 -5.39 21.63
C TYR A 33 -0.71 -6.00 21.05
N SER A 34 -0.22 -5.47 19.94
CA SER A 34 0.96 -6.01 19.25
C SER A 34 1.96 -4.98 18.73
N HIS A 35 1.68 -3.68 18.83
CA HIS A 35 2.48 -2.62 18.19
C HIS A 35 3.32 -1.78 19.18
N GLN A 36 3.56 -2.26 20.40
CA GLN A 36 4.28 -1.50 21.42
C GLN A 36 5.69 -1.17 20.93
N GLY A 37 6.05 0.12 20.86
CA GLY A 37 7.38 0.59 20.47
C GLY A 37 7.65 0.62 18.96
N ILE A 38 6.67 0.32 18.09
CA ILE A 38 6.85 0.31 16.64
C ILE A 38 5.89 1.24 15.91
N LEU A 39 6.25 1.60 14.67
CA LEU A 39 5.49 2.50 13.79
C LEU A 39 4.56 1.77 12.80
N ALA A 40 4.29 0.49 13.04
CA ALA A 40 3.35 -0.26 12.23
C ALA A 40 1.90 0.13 12.54
N ILE A 41 1.03 0.01 11.55
CA ILE A 41 -0.41 0.28 11.67
C ILE A 41 -1.18 -0.84 10.97
N ASP A 42 -2.22 -1.33 11.65
CA ASP A 42 -3.17 -2.30 11.09
C ASP A 42 -4.37 -1.56 10.49
N PHE A 43 -4.68 -1.88 9.24
CA PHE A 43 -5.78 -1.31 8.49
C PHE A 43 -6.82 -2.38 8.16
N LEU A 44 -8.07 -2.07 8.48
CA LEU A 44 -9.21 -2.89 8.07
C LEU A 44 -9.60 -2.56 6.63
N GLY A 45 -9.85 -3.60 5.83
CA GLY A 45 -10.54 -3.48 4.56
C GLY A 45 -11.91 -2.83 4.70
N TRP A 46 -12.21 -1.84 3.86
CA TRP A 46 -13.43 -1.05 3.92
C TRP A 46 -13.89 -0.67 2.51
N GLY A 47 -15.20 -0.49 2.35
CA GLY A 47 -15.83 -0.06 1.11
C GLY A 47 -16.91 0.99 1.38
N GLN A 48 -17.65 1.34 0.32
CA GLN A 48 -18.76 2.32 0.44
C GLN A 48 -19.81 1.87 1.47
N ASN A 49 -20.06 0.57 1.55
CA ASN A 49 -21.09 -0.03 2.40
C ASN A 49 -20.56 -0.59 3.73
N GLY A 50 -19.34 -0.22 4.14
CA GLY A 50 -18.76 -0.64 5.42
C GLY A 50 -17.60 -1.63 5.27
N ARG A 51 -17.45 -2.49 6.28
CA ARG A 51 -16.36 -3.48 6.37
C ARG A 51 -16.34 -4.40 5.15
N ARG A 52 -15.15 -4.65 4.61
CA ARG A 52 -14.91 -5.56 3.48
C ARG A 52 -13.72 -6.46 3.81
N LEU A 53 -13.92 -7.77 3.67
CA LEU A 53 -12.84 -8.77 3.75
C LEU A 53 -12.13 -8.89 2.40
N LEU A 54 -10.88 -9.36 2.40
CA LEU A 54 -10.06 -9.50 1.18
C LEU A 54 -10.07 -8.20 0.37
N CYS A 55 -9.89 -7.07 1.07
CA CYS A 55 -9.94 -5.76 0.46
C CYS A 55 -8.65 -5.52 -0.32
N PRO A 56 -8.72 -5.19 -1.62
CA PRO A 56 -7.54 -4.99 -2.44
C PRO A 56 -6.77 -3.75 -2.00
N TYR A 57 -5.44 -3.85 -2.05
CA TYR A 57 -4.54 -2.72 -1.93
C TYR A 57 -3.55 -2.69 -3.10
N TYR A 58 -3.10 -1.48 -3.43
CA TYR A 58 -2.42 -1.20 -4.69
C TYR A 58 -1.02 -0.65 -4.45
N ALA A 59 -0.15 -0.83 -5.45
CA ALA A 59 1.21 -0.36 -5.43
C ALA A 59 1.26 1.17 -5.25
N PRO A 60 1.92 1.68 -4.20
CA PRO A 60 1.98 3.11 -3.89
C PRO A 60 2.83 3.90 -4.88
N CYS A 61 3.72 3.22 -5.58
CA CYS A 61 4.63 3.67 -6.62
C CYS A 61 5.07 2.43 -7.44
N ASP A 62 5.91 2.61 -8.44
CA ASP A 62 6.59 1.50 -9.10
C ASP A 62 7.55 0.84 -8.10
N CYS A 63 7.34 -0.45 -7.83
CA CYS A 63 8.02 -1.15 -6.75
C CYS A 63 8.30 -2.63 -7.08
N LYS A 64 9.21 -3.22 -6.31
CA LYS A 64 9.55 -4.65 -6.37
C LYS A 64 9.54 -5.29 -4.99
N VAL A 65 9.18 -6.56 -4.91
CA VAL A 65 9.37 -7.37 -3.69
C VAL A 65 10.85 -7.66 -3.51
N VAL A 66 11.44 -7.18 -2.42
CA VAL A 66 12.87 -7.37 -2.05
C VAL A 66 13.07 -8.36 -0.90
N TYR A 67 12.00 -8.70 -0.19
CA TYR A 67 12.01 -9.74 0.83
C TYR A 67 10.65 -10.43 0.89
N HIS A 68 10.64 -11.73 1.15
CA HIS A 68 9.43 -12.54 1.25
C HIS A 68 9.56 -13.56 2.37
N ALA A 69 8.49 -13.69 3.16
CA ALA A 69 8.31 -14.71 4.18
C ALA A 69 6.87 -15.26 4.10
N SER A 70 6.52 -16.22 4.97
CA SER A 70 5.27 -16.98 4.85
C SER A 70 3.97 -16.16 4.93
N TYR A 71 3.98 -15.02 5.60
CA TYR A 71 2.79 -14.17 5.80
C TYR A 71 3.06 -12.68 5.59
N TYR A 72 4.24 -12.31 5.10
CA TYR A 72 4.58 -10.92 4.82
C TYR A 72 5.62 -10.82 3.72
N ASN A 73 5.62 -9.69 3.03
CA ASN A 73 6.67 -9.34 2.09
C ASN A 73 7.03 -7.86 2.23
N VAL A 74 8.22 -7.52 1.75
CA VAL A 74 8.74 -6.16 1.77
C VAL A 74 8.94 -5.70 0.34
N TRP A 75 8.39 -4.54 0.05
CA TRP A 75 8.48 -3.86 -1.23
C TRP A 75 9.43 -2.67 -1.14
N GLU A 76 10.16 -2.42 -2.21
CA GLU A 76 11.04 -1.26 -2.36
C GLU A 76 10.67 -0.50 -3.63
N SER A 77 10.67 0.83 -3.57
CA SER A 77 10.44 1.66 -4.76
C SER A 77 11.58 1.48 -5.78
N LEU A 78 11.24 1.43 -7.08
CA LEU A 78 12.21 1.27 -8.16
C LEU A 78 12.98 2.57 -8.48
N ALA A 79 12.43 3.71 -8.04
CA ALA A 79 13.02 5.05 -8.16
C ALA A 79 12.72 5.86 -6.89
N PRO A 80 13.38 7.01 -6.68
CA PRO A 80 12.97 7.98 -5.67
C PRO A 80 11.54 8.47 -5.95
N VAL A 81 10.76 8.62 -4.89
CA VAL A 81 9.35 9.04 -4.95
C VAL A 81 9.13 10.25 -4.05
N VAL A 82 8.15 11.08 -4.41
CA VAL A 82 7.76 12.24 -3.62
C VAL A 82 6.97 11.74 -2.42
N THR A 83 7.55 11.93 -1.24
CA THR A 83 6.92 11.66 0.05
C THR A 83 6.57 12.98 0.75
N PRO A 84 5.77 12.96 1.83
CA PRO A 84 5.62 14.11 2.73
C PRO A 84 6.93 14.72 3.27
N ASN A 85 8.03 13.98 3.24
CA ASN A 85 9.34 14.39 3.71
C ASN A 85 10.34 14.71 2.57
N GLY A 86 9.88 14.72 1.32
CA GLY A 86 10.71 15.00 0.14
C GLY A 86 10.92 13.79 -0.77
N LEU A 87 11.79 13.96 -1.76
CA LEU A 87 12.10 12.96 -2.79
C LEU A 87 13.12 11.94 -2.27
N GLN A 88 12.72 10.67 -2.15
CA GLN A 88 13.57 9.62 -1.59
C GLN A 88 13.08 8.22 -1.99
N TYR A 89 13.94 7.21 -1.87
CA TYR A 89 13.49 5.81 -1.92
C TYR A 89 12.65 5.48 -0.70
N ILE A 90 11.70 4.56 -0.87
CA ILE A 90 10.90 4.03 0.23
C ILE A 90 10.89 2.51 0.20
N THR A 91 10.76 1.94 1.39
CA THR A 91 10.54 0.52 1.61
C THR A 91 9.27 0.36 2.45
N PHE A 92 8.47 -0.67 2.18
CA PHE A 92 7.28 -0.95 2.98
C PHE A 92 7.00 -2.44 3.09
N GLU A 93 6.69 -2.87 4.31
CA GLU A 93 6.26 -4.22 4.64
C GLU A 93 4.74 -4.27 4.58
N VAL A 94 4.21 -5.31 3.92
CA VAL A 94 2.80 -5.68 4.03
C VAL A 94 2.68 -7.11 4.54
N ALA A 95 1.75 -7.35 5.44
CA ALA A 95 1.49 -8.68 5.98
C ALA A 95 0.01 -9.06 5.97
N HIS A 96 -0.21 -10.35 6.19
CA HIS A 96 -1.50 -11.04 6.37
C HIS A 96 -2.29 -11.35 5.10
N ASP A 97 -1.82 -10.98 3.91
CA ASP A 97 -2.38 -11.53 2.67
C ASP A 97 -2.29 -13.06 2.69
N ASP A 98 -3.37 -13.72 2.28
CA ASP A 98 -3.46 -15.17 2.17
C ASP A 98 -2.67 -15.70 0.96
N ASN A 99 -2.37 -14.84 -0.02
CA ASN A 99 -1.61 -15.17 -1.22
C ASN A 99 -0.60 -14.06 -1.57
N PRO A 100 0.41 -13.82 -0.71
CA PRO A 100 1.35 -12.72 -0.91
C PRO A 100 2.18 -12.94 -2.19
N PRO A 101 2.48 -11.86 -2.96
CA PRO A 101 3.33 -11.99 -4.13
C PRO A 101 4.74 -12.46 -3.80
N PRO A 102 5.35 -13.32 -4.64
CA PRO A 102 6.68 -13.89 -4.38
C PRO A 102 7.79 -12.84 -4.52
N LEU A 103 8.98 -13.19 -3.99
CA LEU A 103 10.20 -12.38 -4.15
C LEU A 103 10.50 -12.06 -5.62
N GLY A 104 10.91 -10.82 -5.89
CA GLY A 104 11.24 -10.34 -7.24
C GLY A 104 10.03 -9.89 -8.06
N THR A 105 8.80 -10.07 -7.57
CA THR A 105 7.60 -9.51 -8.22
C THR A 105 7.74 -8.00 -8.36
N THR A 106 7.42 -7.46 -9.54
CA THR A 106 7.35 -6.03 -9.79
C THR A 106 5.92 -5.58 -10.03
N ALA A 107 5.61 -4.35 -9.67
CA ALA A 107 4.31 -3.72 -9.88
C ALA A 107 4.52 -2.25 -10.25
N ASN A 108 3.66 -1.71 -11.12
CA ASN A 108 3.63 -0.28 -11.36
C ASN A 108 2.65 0.39 -10.39
N GLN A 109 2.79 1.69 -10.18
CA GLN A 109 1.87 2.47 -9.36
C GLN A 109 0.40 2.24 -9.77
N GLY A 110 -0.41 1.88 -8.77
CA GLY A 110 -1.83 1.57 -8.94
C GLY A 110 -2.15 0.13 -9.32
N ASP A 111 -1.17 -0.71 -9.63
CA ASP A 111 -1.39 -2.14 -9.85
C ASP A 111 -1.75 -2.84 -8.53
N LEU A 112 -2.59 -3.87 -8.60
CA LEU A 112 -2.95 -4.71 -7.46
C LEU A 112 -1.71 -5.46 -6.95
N ILE A 113 -1.39 -5.32 -5.66
CA ILE A 113 -0.24 -6.00 -5.05
C ILE A 113 -0.63 -6.91 -3.88
N GLY A 114 -1.92 -6.95 -3.53
CA GLY A 114 -2.44 -7.88 -2.54
C GLY A 114 -3.81 -7.50 -2.01
N HIS A 115 -4.23 -8.24 -0.99
CA HIS A 115 -5.48 -8.05 -0.27
C HIS A 115 -5.23 -8.11 1.23
N THR A 116 -6.05 -7.39 2.01
CA THR A 116 -6.16 -7.71 3.44
C THR A 116 -6.43 -9.21 3.59
N GLY A 117 -5.98 -9.82 4.67
CA GLY A 117 -6.18 -11.26 4.84
C GLY A 117 -5.97 -11.72 6.26
N THR A 118 -5.92 -13.04 6.41
CA THR A 118 -5.91 -13.72 7.71
C THR A 118 -4.67 -14.58 7.95
N ASN A 119 -3.68 -14.49 7.06
CA ASN A 119 -2.48 -15.32 7.14
C ASN A 119 -1.60 -14.94 8.33
N GLY A 120 -0.99 -15.94 8.97
CA GLY A 120 -0.21 -15.77 10.21
C GLY A 120 -1.09 -15.75 11.47
N HIS A 121 -0.58 -15.14 12.55
CA HIS A 121 -1.23 -15.13 13.86
C HIS A 121 -2.04 -13.85 14.05
N VAL A 122 -3.26 -13.82 13.51
CA VAL A 122 -4.13 -12.63 13.54
C VAL A 122 -5.49 -12.91 14.17
N THR A 123 -6.14 -11.85 14.64
CA THR A 123 -7.50 -11.91 15.20
C THR A 123 -8.60 -11.74 14.16
N GLY A 124 -8.24 -11.33 12.93
CA GLY A 124 -9.16 -11.16 11.82
C GLY A 124 -8.48 -10.52 10.61
N ASP A 125 -9.25 -10.40 9.52
CA ASP A 125 -8.81 -9.81 8.25
C ASP A 125 -8.23 -8.40 8.45
N HIS A 126 -7.00 -8.15 8.03
CA HIS A 126 -6.47 -6.79 7.96
C HIS A 126 -5.22 -6.74 7.06
N LEU A 127 -4.73 -5.52 6.84
CA LEU A 127 -3.39 -5.25 6.33
C LEU A 127 -2.56 -4.71 7.49
N HIS A 128 -1.48 -5.40 7.84
CA HIS A 128 -0.40 -4.81 8.64
C HIS A 128 0.56 -4.08 7.70
N LEU A 129 0.83 -2.80 7.96
CA LEU A 129 1.74 -1.99 7.16
C LEU A 129 2.79 -1.34 8.06
N ASN A 130 4.05 -1.48 7.67
CA ASN A 130 5.17 -0.70 8.21
C ASN A 130 5.95 -0.10 7.05
N SER A 131 6.43 1.13 7.21
CA SER A 131 7.18 1.85 6.16
C SER A 131 8.53 2.29 6.68
N ALA A 132 9.51 2.38 5.79
CA ALA A 132 10.85 2.88 6.06
C ALA A 132 11.34 3.77 4.92
N ILE A 133 12.25 4.68 5.26
CA ILE A 133 12.93 5.52 4.28
C ILE A 133 14.20 4.82 3.77
N GLY A 134 14.43 4.91 2.47
CA GLY A 134 15.58 4.31 1.79
C GLY A 134 15.30 2.89 1.31
N HIS A 135 16.39 2.22 0.92
CA HIS A 135 16.40 0.81 0.51
C HIS A 135 16.24 -0.13 1.71
N TYR A 136 15.81 -1.36 1.45
CA TYR A 136 15.61 -2.37 2.49
C TYR A 136 16.92 -2.73 3.19
N GLN A 137 16.93 -2.58 4.52
CA GLN A 137 18.09 -2.88 5.38
C GLN A 137 17.77 -3.95 6.44
N GLY A 138 16.70 -4.72 6.24
CA GLY A 138 16.23 -5.70 7.22
C GLY A 138 15.35 -5.09 8.31
N PHE A 139 15.28 -5.81 9.42
CA PHE A 139 14.46 -5.49 10.58
C PHE A 139 15.34 -5.37 11.82
N TYR A 140 14.89 -4.58 12.80
CA TYR A 140 15.47 -4.59 14.14
C TYR A 140 14.38 -4.83 15.19
N THR A 141 14.79 -5.32 16.34
CA THR A 141 13.90 -5.57 17.49
C THR A 141 13.97 -4.38 18.44
N VAL A 142 12.83 -3.81 18.79
CA VAL A 142 12.73 -2.75 19.80
C VAL A 142 12.71 -3.34 21.21
N SER A 143 12.86 -2.50 22.24
CA SER A 143 12.94 -2.92 23.65
C SER A 143 11.74 -3.73 24.14
N THR A 144 10.58 -3.57 23.52
CA THR A 144 9.34 -4.32 23.79
C THR A 144 9.31 -5.71 23.14
N GLY A 145 10.37 -6.11 22.44
CA GLY A 145 10.48 -7.39 21.72
C GLY A 145 9.76 -7.40 20.36
N LYS A 146 9.13 -6.30 19.95
CA LYS A 146 8.51 -6.15 18.62
C LYS A 146 9.56 -5.86 17.55
N ARG A 147 9.26 -6.19 16.29
CA ARG A 147 10.15 -5.96 15.15
C ARG A 147 9.53 -4.91 14.23
N GLN A 148 10.39 -4.11 13.58
CA GLN A 148 10.01 -3.18 12.52
C GLN A 148 11.18 -3.01 11.55
N LEU A 149 10.91 -2.45 10.37
CA LEU A 149 11.93 -2.16 9.38
C LEU A 149 13.00 -1.20 9.94
N VAL A 150 14.26 -1.43 9.58
CA VAL A 150 15.32 -0.45 9.81
C VAL A 150 14.99 0.85 9.07
N ASN A 151 15.21 2.00 9.71
CA ASN A 151 14.77 3.33 9.25
C ASN A 151 13.25 3.47 9.10
N SER A 152 12.49 2.77 9.96
CA SER A 152 11.04 2.91 10.05
C SER A 152 10.63 4.39 10.14
N SER A 153 9.61 4.74 9.38
CA SER A 153 9.02 6.07 9.30
C SER A 153 7.53 5.97 9.53
N HIS A 154 6.95 7.02 10.12
CA HIS A 154 5.52 7.15 10.24
C HIS A 154 4.86 7.01 8.86
N ILE A 155 3.83 6.17 8.75
CA ILE A 155 3.15 5.89 7.48
C ILE A 155 2.59 7.17 6.84
N TYR A 156 2.10 8.09 7.67
CA TYR A 156 1.62 9.42 7.26
C TYR A 156 2.73 10.42 6.87
N ASN A 157 4.00 10.05 7.05
CA ASN A 157 5.16 10.77 6.52
C ASN A 157 5.79 10.06 5.31
N THR A 158 5.34 8.85 4.96
CA THR A 158 5.77 8.11 3.78
C THR A 158 4.78 8.26 2.63
N PHE A 159 3.47 8.20 2.91
CA PHE A 159 2.43 8.17 1.88
C PHE A 159 1.47 9.35 1.97
N TYR A 160 1.12 9.91 0.81
CA TYR A 160 0.02 10.85 0.65
C TYR A 160 -1.32 10.11 0.50
N VAL A 161 -2.41 10.74 0.96
CA VAL A 161 -3.75 10.13 0.97
C VAL A 161 -4.66 10.63 -0.16
N ASN A 162 -4.09 11.10 -1.28
CA ASN A 162 -4.87 11.55 -2.44
C ASN A 162 -5.84 10.44 -2.91
N ASP A 163 -7.12 10.82 -3.09
CA ASP A 163 -8.25 9.93 -3.40
C ASP A 163 -8.51 8.78 -2.41
N THR A 164 -7.88 8.81 -1.23
CA THR A 164 -8.17 7.90 -0.12
C THR A 164 -9.25 8.50 0.78
N LYS A 165 -10.28 7.73 1.10
CA LYS A 165 -11.35 8.13 2.01
C LYS A 165 -10.98 7.78 3.44
N ILE A 166 -10.66 8.80 4.25
CA ILE A 166 -10.36 8.61 5.68
C ILE A 166 -11.66 8.31 6.43
N LYS A 167 -11.79 7.10 6.97
CA LYS A 167 -12.90 6.68 7.84
C LYS A 167 -12.50 6.65 9.30
N ARG A 168 -11.27 6.23 9.60
CA ARG A 168 -10.73 6.21 10.96
C ARG A 168 -9.22 6.42 10.93
N GLY A 169 -8.80 7.68 11.03
CA GLY A 169 -7.39 8.11 10.86
C GLY A 169 -6.57 8.30 12.14
N TYR A 170 -7.15 8.05 13.32
CA TYR A 170 -6.49 8.13 14.63
C TYR A 170 -5.87 9.50 14.98
N GLY A 171 -6.25 10.58 14.28
CA GLY A 171 -5.71 11.92 14.52
C GLY A 171 -4.27 12.13 14.03
N TYR A 172 -3.70 11.15 13.32
CA TYR A 172 -2.40 11.31 12.67
C TYR A 172 -2.43 12.36 11.56
N THR A 173 -1.27 12.93 11.24
CA THR A 173 -1.13 14.04 10.28
C THR A 173 -1.11 13.56 8.83
N TRP A 174 -2.19 12.94 8.38
CA TRP A 174 -2.35 12.51 6.98
C TRP A 174 -2.36 13.72 6.05
N LYS A 175 -1.56 13.66 4.96
CA LYS A 175 -1.37 14.78 4.04
C LYS A 175 -1.88 14.45 2.64
N LEU A 176 -2.43 15.46 1.98
CA LEU A 176 -2.64 15.46 0.54
C LEU A 176 -1.43 16.07 -0.15
N PHE A 177 -1.06 15.53 -1.30
CA PHE A 177 -0.14 16.17 -2.21
C PHE A 177 -0.92 17.20 -3.03
N ASN A 178 -0.46 18.46 -3.01
CA ASN A 178 -1.12 19.59 -3.65
C ASN A 178 -0.35 20.14 -4.87
N GLY A 179 0.74 19.50 -5.28
CA GLY A 179 1.52 19.86 -6.47
C GLY A 179 1.25 18.91 -7.64
N GLY A 180 1.90 19.14 -8.78
CA GLY A 180 1.92 18.19 -9.87
C GLY A 180 0.61 18.00 -10.62
N ASN A 181 0.56 16.91 -11.37
CA ASN A 181 -0.61 16.51 -12.15
C ASN A 181 -1.71 15.95 -11.25
N VAL A 182 -2.97 16.20 -11.62
CA VAL A 182 -4.12 15.53 -11.01
C VAL A 182 -3.99 14.00 -11.14
N PRO A 183 -4.48 13.21 -10.17
CA PRO A 183 -4.44 11.77 -10.27
C PRO A 183 -5.05 11.26 -11.57
N THR A 184 -4.33 10.40 -12.27
CA THR A 184 -4.80 9.71 -13.47
C THR A 184 -5.05 8.24 -13.16
N TYR A 185 -5.79 7.56 -14.03
CA TYR A 185 -6.17 6.16 -13.82
C TYR A 185 -5.84 5.34 -15.05
N ARG A 186 -4.98 4.35 -14.87
CA ARG A 186 -4.64 3.38 -15.91
C ARG A 186 -5.90 2.62 -16.32
N LYS A 187 -6.27 2.75 -17.59
CA LYS A 187 -7.36 1.94 -18.16
C LYS A 187 -6.86 0.52 -18.36
N TYR A 188 -7.33 -0.41 -17.53
CA TYR A 188 -7.16 -1.83 -17.80
C TYR A 188 -8.03 -2.19 -19.00
N ASN A 189 -7.41 -2.30 -20.18
CA ASN A 189 -8.08 -2.84 -21.38
C ASN A 189 -8.27 -4.34 -21.18
N PHE A 190 -9.35 -4.74 -20.53
CA PHE A 190 -9.72 -6.14 -20.40
C PHE A 190 -9.98 -6.71 -21.81
N LYS A 191 -9.11 -7.62 -22.27
CA LYS A 191 -9.20 -8.27 -23.61
C LYS A 191 -10.55 -8.98 -23.85
N TRP A 192 -11.32 -9.29 -22.82
CA TRP A 192 -12.66 -9.87 -22.95
C TRP A 192 -13.67 -8.95 -23.67
N VAL A 193 -13.50 -7.63 -23.59
CA VAL A 193 -14.36 -6.67 -24.31
C VAL A 193 -14.11 -6.71 -25.82
N LEU A 194 -12.89 -7.03 -26.25
CA LEU A 194 -12.57 -7.23 -27.67
C LEU A 194 -13.13 -8.55 -28.21
N TYR A 195 -13.21 -9.60 -27.38
CA TYR A 195 -13.80 -10.87 -27.76
C TYR A 195 -15.33 -10.75 -27.96
N ALA A 196 -16.03 -10.03 -27.08
CA ALA A 196 -17.47 -9.77 -27.20
C ALA A 196 -17.82 -8.97 -28.47
N ASN A 197 -16.99 -7.97 -28.84
CA ASN A 197 -17.19 -7.21 -30.07
C ASN A 197 -16.89 -8.04 -31.34
N LYS A 198 -15.94 -8.98 -31.27
CA LYS A 198 -15.61 -9.89 -32.39
C LYS A 198 -16.66 -10.97 -32.62
N ILE A 199 -17.45 -11.34 -31.60
CA ILE A 199 -18.61 -12.23 -31.74
C ILE A 199 -19.80 -11.48 -32.36
N ARG A 200 -20.03 -10.22 -31.97
CA ARG A 200 -21.13 -9.40 -32.53
C ARG A 200 -20.91 -9.01 -34.00
N SER A 201 -19.67 -8.81 -34.45
CA SER A 201 -19.37 -8.47 -35.85
C SER A 201 -19.30 -9.66 -36.81
N ARG A 202 -19.53 -10.90 -36.33
CA ARG A 202 -19.56 -12.11 -37.16
C ARG A 202 -20.96 -12.67 -37.41
N ASN A 203 -22.00 -11.99 -36.90
CA ASN A 203 -23.40 -12.36 -37.06
C ASN A 203 -24.22 -11.27 -37.79
N VAL A 204 -23.57 -10.52 -38.70
CA VAL A 204 -24.25 -9.62 -39.67
C VAL A 204 -23.81 -10.01 -41.06
#